data_AF-A0A1I1KY66-F1
#
_entry.id   AF-A0A1I1KY66-F1
#
_cell.length_a   1.000
_cell.length_b   1.000
_cell.length_c   1.000
_cell.angle_alpha   90.00
_cell.angle_beta   90.00
_cell.angle_gamma   90.00
#
_symmetry.space_group_name_H-M   'P 1'
#
loop_
_entity.id
_entity.type
_entity.pdbx_description
1 polymer ?
#
loop_
_entity_poly.entity_id
_entity_poly.type
_entity_poly.pdbx_seq_one_letter_code
_entity_poly.pdbx_strand_id
1 'polypeptide(L)'
;MEYTYKVRQEIPDTESEELARYELDVFGTTKYADQLKDTLPIVISRYMEEAKIGTNKLSRLTGIPKATITRYCNGTARYQEDYLCAICIALRLKPVKQRYLLGRLRHHLRDGIVEHTVRSYIIREYLDGCYYDDSLTVAFCNDRLIANKERPLTKLTSETEGKR
;
A
#
# COMPACT_ATOMS: atom_id res chain seq x y z
N MET A 1 39.01 -11.72 -45.77
CA MET A 1 37.56 -11.51 -45.60
C MET A 1 37.32 -11.33 -44.10
N GLU A 2 37.24 -10.09 -43.65
CA GLU A 2 36.96 -9.76 -42.25
C GLU A 2 35.45 -9.78 -42.02
N TYR A 3 34.99 -10.72 -41.20
CA TYR A 3 33.60 -10.74 -40.73
C TYR A 3 33.48 -9.71 -39.60
N THR A 4 33.03 -8.51 -39.93
CA THR A 4 32.59 -7.54 -38.93
C THR A 4 31.20 -7.95 -38.44
N TYR A 5 31.15 -8.61 -37.28
CA TYR A 5 29.89 -8.75 -36.55
C TYR A 5 29.43 -7.36 -36.11
N LYS A 6 28.50 -6.76 -36.86
CA LYS A 6 27.67 -5.70 -36.31
C LYS A 6 26.82 -6.34 -35.22
N VAL A 7 27.25 -6.20 -33.98
CA VAL A 7 26.36 -6.41 -32.83
C VAL A 7 25.31 -5.30 -32.92
N ARG A 8 24.20 -5.56 -33.60
CA ARG A 8 22.96 -4.86 -33.34
C ARG A 8 22.55 -5.27 -31.94
N GLN A 9 22.82 -4.42 -30.95
CA GLN A 9 22.10 -4.45 -29.70
C GLN A 9 20.70 -3.91 -29.97
N GLU A 10 19.83 -4.75 -30.54
CA GLU A 10 18.39 -4.60 -30.37
C GLU A 10 18.04 -5.33 -29.06
N ILE A 11 18.41 -4.73 -27.93
CA ILE A 11 17.77 -5.07 -26.66
C ILE A 11 16.40 -4.37 -26.74
N PRO A 12 15.27 -5.10 -26.73
CA PRO A 12 13.97 -4.48 -26.87
C PRO A 12 13.71 -3.47 -25.75
N ASP A 13 12.82 -2.53 -26.04
CA ASP A 13 12.23 -1.44 -25.23
C ASP A 13 11.57 -1.89 -23.89
N THR A 14 11.87 -3.10 -23.43
CA THR A 14 11.31 -3.79 -22.27
C THR A 14 11.44 -3.00 -20.98
N GLU A 15 12.58 -2.35 -20.73
CA GLU A 15 12.82 -1.57 -19.51
C GLU A 15 11.97 -0.28 -19.49
N SER A 16 11.79 0.36 -20.65
CA SER A 16 10.93 1.54 -20.83
C SER A 16 9.45 1.18 -20.64
N GLU A 17 9.02 0.04 -21.19
CA GLU A 17 7.67 -0.48 -20.98
C GLU A 17 7.40 -0.87 -19.52
N GLU A 18 8.36 -1.52 -18.85
CA GLU A 18 8.24 -1.87 -17.43
C GLU A 18 8.17 -0.64 -16.53
N LEU A 19 8.99 0.38 -16.81
CA LEU A 19 8.94 1.65 -16.10
C LEU A 19 7.58 2.33 -16.30
N ALA A 20 7.08 2.41 -17.54
CA ALA A 20 5.77 2.99 -17.82
C ALA A 20 4.63 2.23 -17.11
N ARG A 21 4.70 0.90 -17.04
CA ARG A 21 3.75 0.07 -16.29
C ARG A 21 3.80 0.37 -14.80
N TYR A 22 5.00 0.49 -14.22
CA TYR A 22 5.17 0.87 -12.83
C TYR A 22 4.59 2.26 -12.55
N GLU A 23 4.88 3.24 -13.40
CA GLU A 23 4.41 4.60 -13.23
C GLU A 23 2.89 4.71 -13.30
N LEU A 24 2.27 4.00 -14.25
CA LEU A 24 0.82 3.91 -14.35
C LEU A 24 0.21 3.20 -13.14
N ASP A 25 0.82 2.11 -12.66
CA ASP A 25 0.30 1.39 -11.50
C ASP A 25 0.40 2.24 -10.23
N VAL A 26 1.51 2.93 -9.97
CA VAL A 26 1.73 3.69 -8.72
C VAL A 26 1.14 5.10 -8.75
N PHE A 27 1.37 5.85 -9.83
CA PHE A 27 1.00 7.26 -9.94
C PHE A 27 -0.30 7.49 -10.72
N GLY A 28 -0.76 6.50 -11.49
CA GLY A 28 -1.86 6.67 -12.45
C GLY A 28 -1.48 7.47 -13.69
N THR A 29 -0.19 7.84 -13.85
CA THR A 29 0.30 8.69 -14.93
C THR A 29 1.79 8.50 -15.16
N THR A 30 2.22 8.56 -16.42
CA THR A 30 3.63 8.59 -16.83
C THR A 30 4.19 10.02 -16.88
N LYS A 31 3.36 11.05 -16.61
CA LYS A 31 3.80 12.45 -16.65
C LYS A 31 4.45 12.85 -15.33
N TYR A 32 5.77 13.07 -15.37
CA TYR A 32 6.55 13.48 -14.20
C TYR A 32 6.01 14.73 -13.46
N ALA A 33 5.49 15.72 -14.19
CA ALA A 33 4.94 16.94 -13.59
C ALA A 33 3.70 16.67 -12.71
N ASP A 34 2.93 15.63 -13.01
CA ASP A 34 1.77 15.22 -12.21
C ASP A 34 2.21 14.35 -11.02
N GLN A 35 3.21 13.48 -11.22
CA GLN A 35 3.83 12.67 -10.15
C GLN A 35 4.47 13.55 -9.05
N LEU A 36 5.04 14.71 -9.41
CA LEU A 36 5.62 15.65 -8.44
C LEU A 36 4.58 16.32 -7.52
N LYS A 37 3.35 16.48 -8.00
CA LYS A 37 2.25 17.07 -7.21
C LYS A 37 1.60 16.05 -6.27
N ASP A 38 2.03 14.79 -6.36
CA ASP A 38 1.43 13.69 -5.64
C ASP A 38 1.71 13.81 -4.13
N THR A 39 0.63 13.81 -3.35
CA THR A 39 0.67 13.95 -1.88
C THR A 39 -0.10 12.78 -1.26
N LEU A 40 0.18 12.44 0.01
CA LEU A 40 -0.52 11.35 0.72
C LEU A 40 -2.06 11.38 0.55
N PRO A 41 -2.76 12.53 0.69
CA PRO A 41 -4.20 12.60 0.47
C PRO A 41 -4.62 12.22 -0.96
N ILE A 42 -3.88 12.68 -1.97
CA ILE A 42 -4.13 12.37 -3.38
C ILE A 42 -3.92 10.88 -3.64
N VAL A 43 -2.83 10.31 -3.15
CA VAL A 43 -2.50 8.89 -3.31
C VAL A 43 -3.56 7.99 -2.66
N ILE A 44 -3.95 8.29 -1.42
CA ILE A 44 -4.99 7.53 -0.72
C ILE A 44 -6.31 7.60 -1.48
N SER A 45 -6.71 8.80 -1.93
CA SER A 45 -7.96 9.00 -2.68
C SER A 45 -7.94 8.24 -4.01
N ARG A 46 -6.85 8.32 -4.77
CA ARG A 46 -6.67 7.57 -6.02
C ARG A 46 -6.80 6.06 -5.81
N TYR A 47 -6.10 5.50 -4.81
CA TYR A 47 -6.17 4.07 -4.54
C TYR A 47 -7.57 3.62 -4.05
N MET A 48 -8.29 4.48 -3.31
CA MET A 48 -9.68 4.24 -2.94
C MET A 48 -10.60 4.20 -4.16
N GLU A 49 -10.41 5.12 -5.11
CA GLU A 49 -11.18 5.17 -6.36
C GLU A 49 -10.91 3.94 -7.23
N GLU A 50 -9.65 3.56 -7.42
CA GLU A 50 -9.25 2.35 -8.16
C GLU A 50 -9.87 1.08 -7.56
N ALA A 51 -9.84 0.95 -6.23
CA ALA A 51 -10.45 -0.18 -5.53
C ALA A 51 -11.99 -0.11 -5.49
N LYS A 52 -12.60 1.01 -5.91
CA LYS A 52 -14.04 1.29 -5.80
C LYS A 52 -14.55 1.19 -4.36
N ILE A 53 -13.75 1.68 -3.41
CA ILE A 53 -14.05 1.64 -1.97
C ILE A 53 -14.21 3.08 -1.46
N GLY A 54 -15.45 3.46 -1.13
CA GLY A 54 -15.73 4.72 -0.45
C GLY A 54 -15.35 4.72 1.03
N THR A 55 -15.29 5.91 1.63
CA THR A 55 -14.91 6.13 3.05
C THR A 55 -15.73 5.30 4.05
N ASN A 56 -17.03 5.12 3.80
CA ASN A 56 -17.90 4.28 4.63
C ASN A 56 -17.45 2.81 4.62
N LYS A 57 -17.16 2.26 3.43
CA LYS A 57 -16.76 0.87 3.28
C LYS A 57 -15.36 0.66 3.87
N LEU A 58 -14.43 1.59 3.60
CA LEU A 58 -13.09 1.52 4.16
C LEU A 58 -13.10 1.60 5.70
N SER A 59 -13.98 2.42 6.29
CA SER A 59 -14.16 2.49 7.75
C SER A 59 -14.53 1.14 8.34
N ARG A 60 -15.42 0.39 7.69
CA ARG A 60 -15.85 -0.95 8.14
C ARG A 60 -14.77 -2.02 7.97
N LEU A 61 -14.00 -1.94 6.89
CA LEU A 61 -12.92 -2.90 6.59
C LEU A 61 -11.67 -2.67 7.44
N THR A 62 -11.51 -1.48 8.01
CA THR A 62 -10.31 -1.12 8.80
C THR A 62 -10.62 -0.95 10.29
N GLY A 63 -11.88 -0.67 10.65
CA GLY A 63 -12.24 -0.21 12.00
C GLY A 63 -11.77 1.22 12.31
N ILE A 64 -11.24 1.95 11.32
CA ILE A 64 -10.85 3.35 11.47
C ILE A 64 -12.12 4.21 11.37
N PRO A 65 -12.34 5.19 12.27
CA PRO A 65 -13.50 6.08 12.18
C PRO A 65 -13.56 6.78 10.82
N LYS A 66 -14.73 6.80 10.18
CA LYS A 66 -14.97 7.47 8.89
C LYS A 66 -14.42 8.89 8.86
N ALA A 67 -14.63 9.67 9.92
CA ALA A 67 -14.13 11.04 10.02
C ALA A 67 -12.60 11.12 9.90
N THR A 68 -11.88 10.15 10.46
CA THR A 68 -10.42 10.06 10.32
C THR A 68 -10.02 9.75 8.88
N ILE A 69 -10.70 8.80 8.22
CA ILE A 69 -10.46 8.49 6.80
C ILE A 69 -10.71 9.72 5.92
N THR A 70 -11.80 10.45 6.15
CA THR A 70 -12.09 11.70 5.44
C THR A 70 -10.98 12.74 5.65
N ARG A 71 -10.49 12.90 6.88
CA ARG A 71 -9.36 13.81 7.14
C ARG A 71 -8.06 13.36 6.46
N TYR A 72 -7.83 12.06 6.31
CA TYR A 72 -6.68 11.54 5.55
C TYR A 72 -6.82 11.85 4.06
N CYS A 73 -8.00 11.65 3.47
CA CYS A 73 -8.27 12.00 2.08
C CYS A 73 -8.14 13.52 1.81
N ASN A 74 -8.37 14.35 2.83
CA ASN A 74 -8.28 15.81 2.73
C ASN A 74 -6.93 16.38 3.23
N GLY A 75 -6.03 15.56 3.77
CA GLY A 75 -4.76 16.01 4.33
C GLY A 75 -4.84 16.87 5.58
N THR A 76 -5.95 16.82 6.32
CA THR A 76 -6.20 17.66 7.49
C THR A 76 -5.89 16.98 8.83
N ALA A 77 -5.36 15.76 8.82
CA ALA A 77 -4.95 15.03 10.01
C ALA A 77 -3.55 14.42 9.86
N ARG A 78 -2.90 14.20 11.00
CA ARG A 78 -1.65 13.44 11.07
C ARG A 78 -1.91 11.96 10.79
N TYR A 79 -1.12 11.40 9.89
CA TYR A 79 -1.17 9.98 9.53
C TYR A 79 -0.55 9.11 10.61
N GLN A 80 -1.25 8.06 10.99
CA GLN A 80 -0.77 7.02 11.87
C GLN A 80 -0.33 5.82 11.02
N GLU A 81 0.84 5.28 11.32
CA GLU A 81 1.43 4.18 10.55
C GLU A 81 0.54 2.94 10.55
N ASP A 82 0.10 2.50 11.73
CA ASP A 82 -0.81 1.35 11.86
C ASP A 82 -2.08 1.51 11.01
N TYR A 83 -2.61 2.74 10.91
CA TYR A 83 -3.79 3.02 10.09
C TYR A 83 -3.49 2.98 8.60
N LEU A 84 -2.32 3.45 8.16
CA LEU A 84 -1.91 3.29 6.76
C LEU A 84 -1.69 1.82 6.40
N CYS A 85 -1.09 1.01 7.29
CA CYS A 85 -0.97 -0.43 7.09
C CYS A 85 -2.35 -1.09 6.95
N ALA A 86 -3.30 -0.75 7.84
CA ALA A 86 -4.67 -1.24 7.75
C ALA A 86 -5.36 -0.80 6.44
N ILE A 87 -5.15 0.44 5.99
CA ILE A 87 -5.69 0.92 4.71
C ILE A 87 -5.07 0.15 3.53
N CYS A 88 -3.75 -0.10 3.53
CA CYS A 88 -3.09 -0.90 2.51
C CYS A 88 -3.68 -2.30 2.38
N ILE A 89 -3.88 -2.96 3.53
CA ILE A 89 -4.47 -4.31 3.60
C ILE A 89 -5.94 -4.28 3.12
N ALA A 90 -6.75 -3.34 3.63
CA ALA A 90 -8.17 -3.25 3.30
C ALA A 90 -8.45 -2.86 1.84
N LEU A 91 -7.60 -2.00 1.25
CA LEU A 91 -7.66 -1.67 -0.17
C LEU A 91 -6.98 -2.72 -1.05
N ARG A 92 -6.31 -3.71 -0.43
CA ARG A 92 -5.63 -4.81 -1.11
C ARG A 92 -4.64 -4.30 -2.13
N LEU A 93 -3.79 -3.36 -1.69
CA LEU A 93 -2.84 -2.72 -2.58
C LEU A 93 -1.73 -3.70 -2.97
N LYS A 94 -1.23 -3.60 -4.21
CA LYS A 94 -0.01 -4.31 -4.60
C LYS A 94 1.19 -3.83 -3.77
N PRO A 95 2.21 -4.67 -3.54
CA PRO A 95 3.40 -4.27 -2.77
C PRO A 95 4.07 -2.97 -3.25
N VAL A 96 4.10 -2.71 -4.57
CA VAL A 96 4.66 -1.47 -5.13
C VAL A 96 3.90 -0.21 -4.68
N LYS A 97 2.56 -0.26 -4.65
CA LYS A 97 1.70 0.83 -4.19
C LYS A 97 1.86 1.08 -2.70
N GLN A 98 1.99 0.01 -1.92
CA GLN A 98 2.21 0.06 -0.48
C GLN A 98 3.55 0.71 -0.14
N ARG A 99 4.64 0.29 -0.81
CA ARG A 99 5.98 0.86 -0.62
C ARG A 99 5.98 2.35 -0.93
N TYR A 100 5.32 2.76 -2.01
CA TYR A 100 5.18 4.17 -2.35
C TYR A 100 4.42 4.96 -1.28
N LEU A 101 3.24 4.48 -0.86
CA LEU A 101 2.43 5.16 0.15
C LEU A 101 3.13 5.24 1.51
N LEU A 102 3.70 4.14 2.00
CA LEU A 102 4.37 4.08 3.30
C LEU A 102 5.73 4.79 3.28
N GLY A 103 6.46 4.75 2.16
CA GLY A 103 7.70 5.50 1.96
C GLY A 103 7.51 7.02 1.96
N ARG A 104 6.31 7.51 1.63
CA ARG A 104 5.96 8.92 1.79
C ARG A 104 5.74 9.34 3.25
N LEU A 105 5.35 8.41 4.14
CA LEU A 105 5.25 8.67 5.58
C LEU A 105 6.59 8.50 6.30
N ARG A 106 7.37 7.50 5.88
CA ARG A 106 8.67 7.15 6.46
C ARG A 106 9.79 7.46 5.49
N HIS A 107 10.70 8.37 5.85
CA HIS A 107 12.02 8.47 5.21
C HIS A 107 12.87 7.19 5.35
N HIS A 108 12.43 6.20 6.16
CA HIS A 108 13.20 5.02 6.58
C HIS A 108 12.67 3.65 6.11
N LEU A 109 11.61 3.56 5.29
CA LEU A 109 11.32 2.32 4.55
C LEU A 109 12.24 2.17 3.32
N ARG A 110 13.52 2.56 3.46
CA ARG A 110 14.59 1.95 2.68
C ARG A 110 14.65 0.49 3.12
N ASP A 111 14.95 -0.42 2.20
CA ASP A 111 14.96 -1.88 2.36
C ASP A 111 15.94 -2.44 3.42
N GLY A 112 16.11 -1.81 4.59
CA GLY A 112 17.07 -2.22 5.59
C GLY A 112 16.73 -1.66 6.97
N ILE A 113 16.45 -2.59 7.88
CA ILE A 113 16.31 -2.42 9.33
C ILE A 113 14.96 -1.81 9.76
N VAL A 114 13.89 -2.56 9.48
CA VAL A 114 12.73 -2.59 10.40
C VAL A 114 13.20 -3.38 11.62
N GLU A 115 12.91 -2.94 12.85
CA GLU A 115 13.14 -3.77 14.02
C GLU A 115 12.53 -5.16 13.76
N HIS A 116 13.37 -6.21 13.82
CA HIS A 116 13.00 -7.60 13.55
C HIS A 116 12.15 -8.17 14.69
N THR A 117 11.00 -7.55 14.93
CA THR A 117 10.02 -7.95 15.92
C THR A 117 8.98 -8.87 15.31
N VAL A 118 8.35 -9.68 16.15
CA VAL A 118 7.22 -10.54 15.76
C VAL A 118 6.12 -9.70 15.10
N ARG A 119 5.81 -8.53 15.67
CA ARG A 119 4.90 -7.54 15.07
C ARG A 119 5.24 -7.21 13.63
N SER A 120 6.49 -6.80 13.37
CA SER A 120 6.92 -6.35 12.04
C SER A 120 6.79 -7.46 10.99
N TYR A 121 7.12 -8.71 11.36
CA TYR A 121 6.95 -9.87 10.48
C TYR A 121 5.49 -10.13 10.16
N ILE A 122 4.61 -10.12 11.17
CA ILE A 122 3.17 -10.31 10.97
C ILE A 122 2.63 -9.22 10.04
N ILE A 123 2.89 -7.94 10.32
CA ILE A 123 2.38 -6.85 9.47
C ILE A 123 2.88 -7.00 8.03
N ARG A 124 4.15 -7.37 7.83
CA ARG A 124 4.74 -7.56 6.51
C ARG A 124 4.10 -8.71 5.73
N GLU A 125 3.83 -9.84 6.38
CA GLU A 125 3.14 -10.99 5.79
C GLU A 125 1.78 -10.58 5.20
N TYR A 126 0.99 -9.81 5.96
CA TYR A 126 -0.31 -9.33 5.49
C TYR A 126 -0.20 -8.26 4.41
N LEU A 127 0.77 -7.34 4.53
CA LEU A 127 1.04 -6.34 3.49
C LEU A 127 1.42 -7.00 2.17
N ASP A 128 2.43 -7.87 2.16
CA ASP A 128 2.92 -8.51 0.94
C ASP A 128 1.88 -9.47 0.32
N GLY A 129 1.01 -10.07 1.14
CA GLY A 129 0.03 -11.07 0.70
C GLY A 129 -1.38 -10.54 0.34
N CYS A 130 -1.86 -9.43 0.92
CA CYS A 130 -3.27 -9.02 0.82
C CYS A 130 -3.80 -8.78 -0.61
N TYR A 131 -2.92 -8.47 -1.56
CA TYR A 131 -3.29 -8.35 -2.98
C TYR A 131 -3.61 -9.71 -3.61
N TYR A 132 -2.94 -10.77 -3.18
CA TYR A 132 -3.02 -12.11 -3.77
C TYR A 132 -3.99 -13.04 -3.03
N ASP A 133 -4.23 -12.78 -1.75
CA ASP A 133 -5.08 -13.64 -0.90
C ASP A 133 -6.16 -12.81 -0.19
N ASP A 134 -7.42 -13.17 -0.45
CA ASP A 134 -8.63 -12.54 0.10
C ASP A 134 -8.80 -12.78 1.59
N SER A 135 -8.18 -13.83 2.13
CA SER A 135 -8.25 -14.18 3.56
C SER A 135 -7.38 -13.27 4.43
N LEU A 136 -6.41 -12.57 3.84
CA LEU A 136 -5.49 -11.68 4.57
C LEU A 136 -6.14 -10.32 4.84
N THR A 137 -7.16 -10.31 5.70
CA THR A 137 -7.90 -9.10 6.09
C THR A 137 -7.25 -8.36 7.28
N VAL A 138 -7.69 -7.12 7.54
CA VAL A 138 -7.23 -6.33 8.69
C VAL A 138 -7.60 -7.02 10.00
N ALA A 139 -8.80 -7.59 10.06
CA ALA A 139 -9.26 -8.31 11.23
C ALA A 139 -8.39 -9.54 11.54
N PHE A 140 -8.07 -10.37 10.54
CA PHE A 140 -7.18 -11.51 10.73
C PHE A 140 -5.76 -11.07 11.12
N CYS A 141 -5.26 -9.97 10.57
CA CYS A 141 -3.98 -9.38 10.99
C CYS A 141 -4.00 -8.99 12.47
N ASN A 142 -5.05 -8.28 12.91
CA ASN A 142 -5.23 -7.89 14.29
C ASN A 142 -5.34 -9.09 15.23
N ASP A 143 -6.11 -10.11 14.86
CA ASP A 143 -6.27 -11.34 15.64
C ASP A 143 -4.92 -12.06 15.80
N ARG A 144 -4.11 -12.14 14.73
CA ARG A 144 -2.76 -12.69 14.78
C ARG A 144 -1.81 -11.87 15.65
N LEU A 145 -1.88 -10.54 15.59
CA LEU A 145 -1.09 -9.67 16.48
C LEU A 145 -1.46 -9.91 17.94
N ILE A 146 -2.75 -9.91 18.27
CA ILE A 146 -3.25 -10.14 19.62
C ILE A 146 -2.84 -11.52 20.15
N ALA A 147 -2.94 -12.56 19.33
CA ALA A 147 -2.52 -13.92 19.69
C ALA A 147 -1.02 -14.00 20.04
N ASN A 148 -0.20 -13.11 19.46
CA ASN A 148 1.23 -13.00 19.76
C ASN A 148 1.55 -11.95 20.85
N LYS A 149 0.54 -11.48 21.59
CA LYS A 149 0.64 -10.42 22.62
C LYS A 149 1.15 -9.08 22.09
N GLU A 150 0.97 -8.85 20.80
CA GLU A 150 1.28 -7.58 20.13
C GLU A 150 0.03 -6.69 20.08
N ARG A 151 0.25 -5.38 20.02
CA ARG A 151 -0.84 -4.41 19.83
C ARG A 151 -1.52 -4.64 18.46
N PRO A 152 -2.84 -4.54 18.29
CA PRO A 152 -3.42 -4.60 16.94
C PRO A 152 -3.19 -3.29 16.15
N LEU A 153 -3.33 -3.32 14.82
CA LEU A 153 -3.28 -2.11 13.97
C LEU A 153 -4.45 -1.16 14.27
N THR A 154 -5.62 -1.74 14.50
CA THR A 154 -6.86 -1.03 14.83
C THR A 154 -7.64 -1.81 15.88
N LYS A 155 -8.83 -1.34 16.26
CA LYS A 155 -9.70 -2.10 17.16
C LYS A 155 -10.58 -3.13 16.43
N LEU A 156 -10.40 -3.29 15.12
CA LEU A 156 -11.19 -4.23 14.33
C LEU A 156 -10.81 -5.66 14.69
N THR A 157 -11.82 -6.49 14.91
CA THR A 157 -11.67 -7.95 15.14
C THR A 157 -12.50 -8.70 14.10
N SER A 158 -12.23 -10.00 13.91
CA SER A 158 -13.00 -10.83 12.96
C SER A 158 -14.50 -10.83 13.26
N GLU A 159 -14.87 -10.67 14.53
CA GLU A 159 -16.27 -10.56 14.95
C GLU A 159 -16.97 -9.26 14.49
N THR A 160 -16.20 -8.19 14.25
CA THR A 160 -16.70 -6.84 13.97
C THR A 160 -16.48 -6.38 12.52
N GLU A 161 -15.72 -7.14 11.72
CA GLU A 161 -15.44 -6.81 10.32
C GLU A 161 -16.72 -6.75 9.47
N GLY A 162 -16.91 -5.63 8.75
CA GLY A 162 -18.07 -5.42 7.89
C GLY A 162 -19.40 -5.13 8.60
N LYS A 163 -19.44 -5.14 9.94
CA LYS A 163 -20.66 -4.85 10.73
C LYS A 163 -20.82 -3.34 10.98
N ARG A 164 -22.06 -2.96 11.34
CA ARG A 164 -22.70 -1.64 11.19
C ARG A 164 -22.00 -0.47 11.87
#